data_AF-A0A0C9ZUB7-F1
#
_entry.id   AF-A0A0C9ZUB7-F1
#
_cell.length_a   1.000
_cell.length_b   1.000
_cell.length_c   1.000
_cell.angle_alpha   90.00
_cell.angle_beta   90.00
_cell.angle_gamma   90.00
#
_symmetry.space_group_name_H-M   'P 1'
#
loop_
_entity.id
_entity.type
_entity.pdbx_description
1 polymer ?
#
loop_
_entity_poly.entity_id
_entity_poly.type
_entity_poly.pdbx_seq_one_letter_code
_entity_poly.pdbx_strand_id
1 'polypeptide(L)'
;MSTGSIQEFESKVKVIKTEHGDAFVCALRSNDKDAKTYKIVIGPLEIDIAVDLNKLTIVIEVYAYIPFIGKVQIVKTSGNLREGIAFTIGFPPFIGGSLTLKLDGKDVVLEYSFDAFGLHFGGGIVIFALP
;
A
#
# COMPACT_ATOMS: atom_id res chain seq x y z
N MET A 1 -26.60 -19.40 -5.20
CA MET A 1 -25.25 -19.08 -4.65
C MET A 1 -24.86 -17.73 -5.23
N SER A 2 -24.64 -16.72 -4.38
CA SER A 2 -24.47 -15.33 -4.83
C SER A 2 -23.10 -15.13 -5.48
N THR A 3 -23.05 -15.12 -6.81
CA THR A 3 -21.87 -14.79 -7.62
C THR A 3 -21.59 -13.27 -7.65
N GLY A 4 -22.55 -12.44 -7.25
CA GLY A 4 -22.44 -10.98 -7.29
C GLY A 4 -21.41 -10.39 -6.33
N SER A 5 -21.19 -11.02 -5.16
CA SER A 5 -20.23 -10.51 -4.17
C SER A 5 -18.78 -10.75 -4.56
N ILE A 6 -18.49 -11.84 -5.29
CA ILE A 6 -17.12 -12.19 -5.70
C ILE A 6 -16.71 -11.35 -6.91
N GLN A 7 -17.57 -11.20 -7.92
CA GLN A 7 -17.29 -10.32 -9.07
C GLN A 7 -17.15 -8.85 -8.65
N GLU A 8 -17.95 -8.37 -7.71
CA GLU A 8 -17.80 -7.00 -7.20
C GLU A 8 -16.49 -6.81 -6.43
N PHE A 9 -16.03 -7.85 -5.72
CA PHE A 9 -14.73 -7.84 -5.05
C PHE A 9 -13.58 -7.87 -6.05
N GLU A 10 -13.60 -8.80 -7.01
CA GLU A 10 -12.60 -8.90 -8.09
C GLU A 10 -12.49 -7.60 -8.89
N SER A 11 -13.60 -6.88 -9.11
CA SER A 11 -13.57 -5.57 -9.79
C SER A 11 -12.82 -4.47 -9.03
N LYS A 12 -12.61 -4.63 -7.72
CA LYS A 12 -11.97 -3.65 -6.83
C LYS A 12 -10.56 -4.03 -6.40
N VAL A 13 -10.10 -5.22 -6.79
CA VAL A 13 -8.76 -5.72 -6.51
C VAL A 13 -7.95 -5.69 -7.79
N LYS A 14 -6.90 -4.88 -7.79
CA LYS A 14 -5.88 -4.90 -8.84
C LYS A 14 -4.76 -5.85 -8.40
N VAL A 15 -4.57 -6.92 -9.17
CA VAL A 15 -3.48 -7.88 -8.97
C VAL A 15 -2.28 -7.46 -9.82
N ILE A 16 -1.11 -7.42 -9.21
CA ILE A 16 0.15 -6.99 -9.84
C ILE A 16 1.16 -8.13 -9.66
N LYS A 17 1.65 -8.68 -10.78
CA LYS A 17 2.67 -9.73 -10.74
C LYS A 17 4.00 -9.16 -10.26
N THR A 18 4.60 -9.77 -9.23
CA THR A 18 5.95 -9.42 -8.74
C THR A 18 6.82 -10.67 -8.67
N GLU A 19 8.13 -10.50 -8.47
CA GLU A 19 9.11 -11.59 -8.47
C GLU A 19 8.86 -12.64 -7.37
N HIS A 20 8.36 -12.20 -6.20
CA HIS A 20 8.20 -13.06 -5.02
C HIS A 20 6.73 -13.26 -4.61
N GLY A 21 5.82 -13.11 -5.57
CA GLY A 21 4.38 -13.30 -5.38
C GLY A 21 3.56 -12.16 -6.00
N ASP A 22 2.25 -12.30 -6.01
CA ASP A 22 1.39 -11.22 -6.49
C ASP A 22 1.24 -10.14 -5.39
N ALA A 23 1.31 -8.87 -5.80
CA ALA A 23 0.88 -7.75 -4.99
C ALA A 23 -0.60 -7.46 -5.26
N PHE A 24 -1.33 -7.09 -4.23
CA PHE A 24 -2.76 -6.79 -4.31
C PHE A 24 -3.01 -5.34 -3.91
N VAL A 25 -3.76 -4.61 -4.73
CA VAL A 25 -4.24 -3.26 -4.42
C VAL A 25 -5.76 -3.28 -4.36
N CYS A 26 -6.30 -3.02 -3.18
CA CYS A 26 -7.73 -3.08 -2.89
C CYS A 26 -8.25 -1.67 -2.59
N ALA A 27 -9.17 -1.15 -3.42
CA ALA A 27 -9.88 0.08 -3.11
C ALA A 27 -10.96 -0.19 -2.05
N LEU A 28 -10.86 0.46 -0.89
CA LEU A 28 -11.86 0.35 0.18
C LEU A 28 -12.96 1.40 -0.04
N ARG A 29 -14.22 1.01 0.21
CA ARG A 29 -15.34 1.96 0.13
C ARG A 29 -15.17 3.02 1.23
N SER A 30 -15.05 4.26 0.81
CA SER A 30 -15.19 5.43 1.67
C SER A 30 -16.62 5.97 1.53
N ASN A 31 -17.23 6.36 2.65
CA ASN A 31 -18.50 7.10 2.64
C ASN A 31 -18.29 8.58 2.31
N ASP A 32 -17.05 9.06 2.38
CA ASP A 32 -16.64 10.40 2.01
C ASP A 32 -16.13 10.38 0.57
N LYS A 33 -16.75 11.19 -0.30
CA LYS A 33 -16.41 11.30 -1.73
C LYS A 33 -15.05 11.95 -1.96
N ASP A 34 -14.59 12.73 -0.99
CA ASP A 34 -13.31 13.43 -1.03
C ASP A 34 -12.22 12.62 -0.33
N ALA A 35 -12.52 11.42 0.17
CA ALA A 35 -11.54 10.52 0.74
C ALA A 35 -11.43 9.21 -0.07
N LYS A 36 -10.20 8.82 -0.39
CA LYS A 36 -9.91 7.50 -0.99
C LYS A 36 -9.04 6.69 -0.04
N THR A 37 -9.44 5.45 0.21
CA THR A 37 -8.67 4.52 1.04
C THR A 37 -8.29 3.30 0.23
N TYR A 38 -7.04 2.90 0.34
CA TYR A 38 -6.47 1.74 -0.33
C TYR A 38 -5.77 0.85 0.68
N LYS A 39 -5.91 -0.45 0.48
CA LYS A 39 -5.09 -1.46 1.16
C LYS A 39 -4.21 -2.12 0.11
N ILE A 40 -2.92 -2.17 0.37
CA ILE A 40 -1.94 -2.80 -0.52
C ILE A 40 -1.25 -3.92 0.25
N VAL A 41 -1.20 -5.11 -0.35
CA VAL A 41 -0.51 -6.26 0.23
C VAL A 41 0.64 -6.67 -0.69
N ILE A 42 1.86 -6.69 -0.17
CA ILE A 42 3.09 -7.07 -0.89
C ILE A 42 3.91 -7.98 0.02
N GLY A 43 3.97 -9.28 -0.32
CA GLY A 43 4.65 -10.27 0.52
C GLY A 43 4.12 -10.22 1.97
N PRO A 44 4.99 -10.04 2.98
CA PRO A 44 4.58 -9.98 4.39
C PRO A 44 4.08 -8.60 4.85
N LEU A 45 4.01 -7.61 3.96
CA LEU A 45 3.56 -6.25 4.30
C LEU A 45 2.12 -6.01 3.90
N GLU A 46 1.38 -5.35 4.79
CA GLU A 46 0.10 -4.70 4.52
C GLU A 46 0.27 -3.19 4.72
N ILE A 47 -0.12 -2.41 3.71
CA ILE A 47 0.04 -0.96 3.67
C ILE A 47 -1.36 -0.37 3.49
N ASP A 48 -1.83 0.34 4.50
CA ASP A 48 -3.08 1.08 4.47
C ASP A 48 -2.79 2.55 4.13
N ILE A 49 -3.45 3.05 3.10
CA ILE A 49 -3.28 4.41 2.59
C ILE A 49 -4.63 5.10 2.58
N ALA A 50 -4.73 6.25 3.24
CA ALA A 50 -5.90 7.11 3.21
C ALA A 50 -5.53 8.49 2.67
N VAL A 51 -6.24 8.96 1.64
CA VAL A 51 -5.98 10.23 0.96
C VAL A 51 -7.22 11.12 1.07
N ASP A 52 -7.04 12.33 1.58
CA ASP A 52 -7.97 13.45 1.46
C ASP A 52 -7.67 14.18 0.14
N LEU A 53 -8.58 14.13 -0.82
CA LEU A 53 -8.41 14.71 -2.15
C LEU A 53 -8.52 16.25 -2.16
N ASN A 54 -9.19 16.85 -1.17
CA ASN A 54 -9.32 18.30 -1.06
C ASN A 54 -7.99 18.93 -0.60
N LYS A 55 -7.34 18.29 0.37
CA LYS A 55 -6.07 18.78 0.96
C LYS A 55 -4.84 18.12 0.36
N LEU A 56 -5.03 17.03 -0.38
CA LEU A 56 -3.97 16.11 -0.82
C LEU A 56 -3.12 15.61 0.36
N THR A 57 -3.72 15.57 1.54
CA THR A 57 -3.11 14.97 2.73
C THR A 57 -3.25 13.47 2.64
N ILE A 58 -2.18 12.78 2.95
CA ILE A 58 -2.15 11.34 2.99
C ILE A 58 -1.72 10.84 4.36
N VAL A 59 -2.33 9.75 4.79
CA VAL A 59 -1.94 8.97 5.95
C VAL A 59 -1.58 7.57 5.47
N ILE A 60 -0.43 7.08 5.91
CA ILE A 60 0.10 5.77 5.55
C ILE A 60 0.40 5.00 6.82
N GLU A 61 -0.14 3.81 6.91
CA GLU A 61 0.13 2.86 7.99
C GLU A 61 0.67 1.57 7.38
N VAL A 62 1.81 1.11 7.89
CA VAL A 62 2.44 -0.12 7.41
C VAL A 62 2.49 -1.13 8.53
N TYR A 63 2.03 -2.33 8.19
CA TYR A 63 1.98 -3.48 9.05
C TYR A 63 2.80 -4.61 8.45
N ALA A 64 3.55 -5.30 9.29
CA ALA A 64 4.26 -6.52 8.94
C ALA A 64 3.59 -7.73 9.59
N TYR A 65 3.47 -8.82 8.84
CA TYR A 65 3.10 -10.12 9.36
C TYR A 65 4.36 -10.91 9.71
N ILE A 66 4.65 -11.00 11.01
CA ILE A 66 5.81 -11.73 11.52
C ILE A 66 5.35 -13.12 12.00
N PRO A 67 6.01 -14.22 11.57
CA PRO A 67 5.75 -15.54 12.10
C PRO A 67 5.80 -15.55 13.64
N PHE A 68 4.87 -16.28 14.27
CA PHE A 68 4.73 -16.42 15.73
C PHE A 68 4.30 -15.16 16.52
N ILE A 69 4.49 -13.95 15.99
CA ILE A 69 4.06 -12.69 16.64
C ILE A 69 2.71 -12.21 16.09
N GLY A 70 2.48 -12.39 14.78
CA GLY A 70 1.30 -11.90 14.08
C GLY A 70 1.51 -10.54 13.43
N LYS A 71 0.43 -9.77 13.27
CA LYS A 71 0.42 -8.47 12.60
C LYS A 71 0.97 -7.39 13.55
N VAL A 72 2.03 -6.70 13.15
CA VAL A 72 2.67 -5.63 13.91
C VAL A 72 2.70 -4.35 13.08
N GLN A 73 2.31 -3.22 13.66
CA GLN A 73 2.49 -1.91 13.02
C GLN A 73 3.96 -1.51 13.10
N ILE A 74 4.60 -1.29 11.94
CA ILE A 74 6.03 -0.94 11.87
C ILE A 74 6.23 0.54 11.56
N VAL A 75 5.30 1.16 10.83
CA VAL A 75 5.34 2.59 10.50
C VAL A 75 3.94 3.17 10.50
N LYS A 76 3.84 4.41 10.99
CA LYS A 76 2.70 5.29 10.77
C LYS A 76 3.23 6.68 10.44
N THR A 77 2.83 7.20 9.29
CA THR A 77 3.24 8.53 8.83
C THR A 77 2.09 9.25 8.14
N SER A 78 2.21 10.55 8.04
CA SER A 78 1.32 11.39 7.25
C SER A 78 2.10 12.50 6.58
N GLY A 79 1.57 13.02 5.48
CA GLY A 79 2.21 14.10 4.76
C GLY A 79 1.35 14.60 3.61
N ASN A 80 1.99 15.32 2.68
CA ASN A 80 1.33 15.84 1.50
C ASN A 80 1.76 15.08 0.25
N LEU A 81 0.78 14.65 -0.55
CA LEU A 81 1.04 13.90 -1.79
C LEU A 81 1.83 14.74 -2.82
N ARG A 82 1.73 16.07 -2.80
CA ARG A 82 2.47 16.97 -3.71
C ARG A 82 3.97 16.97 -3.47
N GLU A 83 4.39 16.76 -2.22
CA GLU A 83 5.80 16.75 -1.85
C GLU A 83 6.41 15.35 -2.03
N GLY A 84 5.56 14.31 -2.05
CA GLY A 84 6.00 12.93 -1.95
C GLY A 84 6.42 12.60 -0.52
N ILE A 85 6.36 11.32 -0.18
CA ILE A 85 6.69 10.82 1.16
C ILE A 85 7.58 9.60 1.01
N ALA A 86 8.83 9.71 1.41
CA ALA A 86 9.73 8.58 1.57
C ALA A 86 9.86 8.24 3.06
N PHE A 87 9.75 6.96 3.40
CA PHE A 87 9.89 6.50 4.77
C PHE A 87 10.54 5.11 4.82
N THR A 88 11.34 4.91 5.86
CA THR A 88 12.01 3.65 6.12
C THR A 88 11.09 2.74 6.91
N ILE A 89 10.98 1.49 6.49
CA ILE A 89 10.29 0.43 7.22
C ILE A 89 11.33 -0.49 7.85
N GLY A 90 11.05 -0.97 9.06
CA GLY A 90 11.98 -1.84 9.75
C GLY A 90 11.37 -2.59 10.91
N PHE A 91 11.66 -3.88 10.96
CA PHE A 91 11.46 -4.74 12.13
C PHE A 91 12.63 -5.73 12.19
N PRO A 92 13.82 -5.30 12.67
CA PRO A 92 15.00 -6.15 12.70
C PRO A 92 14.80 -7.39 13.60
N PRO A 93 15.40 -8.55 13.25
CA PRO A 93 16.22 -8.81 12.06
C PRO A 93 15.41 -9.22 10.81
N PHE A 94 14.08 -9.15 10.87
CA PHE A 94 13.21 -9.80 9.89
C PHE A 94 12.92 -8.95 8.66
N ILE A 95 12.75 -7.63 8.84
CA ILE A 95 12.33 -6.70 7.78
C ILE A 95 13.15 -5.42 7.85
N GLY A 96 13.57 -4.92 6.70
CA GLY A 96 14.22 -3.61 6.56
C GLY A 96 14.10 -3.09 5.14
N GLY A 97 13.88 -1.78 4.96
CA GLY A 97 13.77 -1.20 3.64
C GLY A 97 13.17 0.18 3.62
N SER A 98 12.71 0.61 2.46
CA SER A 98 12.07 1.90 2.25
C SER A 98 10.87 1.79 1.34
N LEU A 99 9.89 2.64 1.62
CA LEU A 99 8.72 2.86 0.79
C LEU A 99 8.69 4.33 0.44
N THR A 100 8.45 4.63 -0.83
CA THR A 100 8.33 5.99 -1.32
C THR A 100 7.01 6.12 -2.05
N LEU A 101 6.19 7.04 -1.59
CA LEU A 101 4.98 7.42 -2.26
C LEU A 101 5.19 8.76 -2.97
N LYS A 102 4.94 8.79 -4.27
CA LYS A 102 5.11 9.99 -5.08
C LYS A 102 3.97 10.17 -6.06
N LEU A 103 3.83 11.41 -6.53
CA LEU A 103 2.96 11.74 -7.65
C LEU A 103 3.80 11.78 -8.93
N ASP A 104 3.51 10.90 -9.89
CA ASP A 104 4.09 10.89 -11.22
C ASP A 104 3.05 11.41 -12.22
N GLY A 105 3.12 12.71 -12.53
CA GLY A 105 2.08 13.40 -13.29
C GLY A 105 0.75 13.42 -12.54
N LYS A 106 -0.19 12.54 -12.94
CA LYS A 106 -1.46 12.34 -12.25
C LYS A 106 -1.51 11.05 -11.44
N ASP A 107 -0.54 10.16 -11.62
CA ASP A 107 -0.54 8.84 -11.03
C ASP A 107 0.09 8.86 -9.64
N VAL A 108 -0.63 8.33 -8.66
CA VAL A 108 -0.10 8.09 -7.32
C VAL A 108 0.60 6.74 -7.33
N VAL A 109 1.93 6.79 -7.20
CA VAL A 109 2.80 5.62 -7.32
C VAL A 109 3.45 5.33 -5.98
N LEU A 110 3.32 4.09 -5.53
CA LEU A 110 4.08 3.53 -4.41
C LEU A 110 5.28 2.76 -4.97
N GLU A 111 6.47 3.31 -4.80
CA GLU A 111 7.73 2.61 -4.98
C GLU A 111 8.11 1.91 -3.69
N TYR A 112 8.55 0.67 -3.80
CA TYR A 112 8.96 -0.14 -2.68
C TYR A 112 10.30 -0.81 -2.97
N SER A 113 11.15 -0.83 -1.96
CA SER A 113 12.40 -1.59 -1.96
C SER A 113 12.68 -2.02 -0.52
N PHE A 114 12.44 -3.30 -0.23
CA PHE A 114 12.61 -3.84 1.12
C PHE A 114 13.03 -5.30 1.11
N ASP A 115 13.77 -5.68 2.14
CA ASP A 115 14.11 -7.06 2.43
C ASP A 115 13.17 -7.58 3.52
N ALA A 116 12.63 -8.78 3.31
CA ALA A 116 11.85 -9.48 4.32
C ALA A 116 12.19 -10.97 4.32
N PHE A 117 12.55 -11.50 5.48
CA PHE A 117 12.89 -12.92 5.68
C PHE A 117 13.95 -13.46 4.70
N GLY A 118 14.90 -12.60 4.31
CA GLY A 118 15.98 -12.95 3.38
C GLY A 118 15.61 -12.86 1.89
N LEU A 119 14.42 -12.36 1.56
CA LEU A 119 13.99 -12.09 0.19
C LEU A 119 13.92 -10.58 -0.07
N HIS A 120 14.32 -10.16 -1.27
CA HIS A 120 14.31 -8.76 -1.67
C HIS A 120 13.08 -8.43 -2.52
N PHE A 121 12.29 -7.47 -2.09
CA PHE A 121 11.09 -7.01 -2.79
C PHE A 121 11.33 -5.60 -3.33
N GLY A 122 11.33 -5.46 -4.66
CA GLY A 122 11.53 -4.19 -5.34
C GLY A 122 10.51 -3.96 -6.45
N GLY A 123 9.99 -2.73 -6.56
CA GLY A 123 9.12 -2.35 -7.67
C GLY A 123 8.35 -1.05 -7.46
N GLY A 124 7.42 -0.79 -8.37
CA GLY A 124 6.52 0.37 -8.34
C GLY A 124 5.08 -0.03 -8.65
N ILE A 125 4.14 0.48 -7.87
CA ILE A 125 2.71 0.20 -7.99
C ILE A 125 1.94 1.51 -8.17
N VAL A 126 1.28 1.66 -9.31
CA VAL A 126 0.28 2.72 -9.50
C VAL A 126 -0.97 2.34 -8.71
N ILE A 127 -1.28 3.12 -7.67
CA ILE A 127 -2.41 2.91 -6.78
C ILE A 127 -3.69 3.46 -7.44
N PHE A 128 -3.65 4.72 -7.88
CA PHE A 128 -4.74 5.38 -8.59
C PHE A 128 -4.25 6.65 -9.31
N ALA A 129 -5.06 7.16 -10.23
CA ALA A 129 -4.86 8.46 -10.87
C ALA A 129 -5.74 9.53 -10.19
N LEU A 130 -5.16 10.71 -9.97
CA LEU A 130 -5.91 11.91 -9.63
C LEU A 130 -6.77 12.36 -10.83
N PRO A 131 -7.97 12.94 -10.58
CA PRO A 131 -8.84 13.43 -11.65
C PRO A 131 -8.19 14.49 -12.56
#